data_AF-A0A9D4YHX3-F1
#
_entry.id   AF-A0A9D4YHX3-F1
#
_cell.length_a   1.000
_cell.length_b   1.000
_cell.length_c   1.000
_cell.angle_alpha   90.00
_cell.angle_beta   90.00
_cell.angle_gamma   90.00
#
_symmetry.space_group_name_H-M   'P 1'
#
loop_
_entity.id
_entity.type
_entity.pdbx_description
1 polymer ?
#
loop_
_entity_poly.entity_id
_entity_poly.type
_entity_poly.pdbx_seq_one_letter_code
_entity_poly.pdbx_strand_id
1 'polypeptide(L)'
;MTSPSPCSTVTIIFLVYFFLALHVAGVQIISKSKLEKCEKNSNSDDLNCTTKMVVSMAVPSGSSGGEASIVAELVEVEENSSTKMQTLRIPPVITINKTAAYAVYELTYIRDVPYKPEEYYVQTRKCEPDAGANIVKICERLRDEDGHIIENTQPTCCPCGPQRRMPSSCGNFFDKMTKGKANTAHCVRFPGEWFHVFGIGRRTLGFSVRIQVKSGTKISEVVVGPESRTVTSDDKFLRVNLIGDFVGYTNIPNFEDFYLVVPRQGDPGQPHDLGRNISMWMLLERVRFTLDGIECNKIGISYEAFNRQPNFCASPFWSCLHNQLWNFREADLNRLSRNQVPLYGLEGRFQRINQHPNAGSFSFSIGITEVLNTNIVIELSANDVDYVYQRSPGKIMSVSVPTFEALTQFGLATITTKNTGEVEASYSLTFNCSKEITLMEEQFLIMKPNEITT
;
A
#
# COMPACT_ATOMS: atom_id res chain seq x y z
N MET A 1 -23.95 -65.30 -18.27
CA MET A 1 -24.95 -65.06 -19.33
C MET A 1 -25.13 -63.56 -19.40
N THR A 2 -24.71 -62.81 -20.41
CA THR A 2 -24.36 -63.10 -21.81
C THR A 2 -23.45 -61.96 -22.26
N SER A 3 -22.34 -62.28 -22.92
CA SER A 3 -21.65 -61.35 -23.81
C SER A 3 -22.54 -61.08 -25.03
N PRO A 4 -22.27 -59.99 -25.76
CA PRO A 4 -21.56 -60.20 -27.02
C PRO A 4 -20.42 -59.20 -27.25
N SER A 5 -19.43 -59.69 -27.99
CA SER A 5 -18.24 -58.99 -28.51
C SER A 5 -18.50 -58.47 -29.95
N PRO A 6 -17.47 -58.06 -30.73
CA PRO A 6 -17.01 -56.69 -30.93
C PRO A 6 -17.28 -56.18 -32.36
N CYS A 7 -17.25 -54.86 -32.60
CA CYS A 7 -17.25 -54.32 -33.96
C CYS A 7 -16.34 -53.09 -34.11
N SER A 8 -15.24 -53.32 -34.84
CA SER A 8 -14.45 -52.44 -35.70
C SER A 8 -14.46 -50.92 -35.52
N THR A 9 -13.29 -50.40 -35.12
CA THR A 9 -12.47 -49.42 -35.85
C THR A 9 -13.17 -48.37 -36.73
N VAL A 10 -13.23 -47.12 -36.26
CA VAL A 10 -12.92 -45.95 -37.11
C VAL A 10 -12.16 -44.92 -36.28
N THR A 11 -10.85 -44.90 -36.47
CA THR A 11 -9.94 -43.86 -35.99
C THR A 11 -10.15 -42.61 -36.87
N ILE A 12 -10.82 -41.58 -36.34
CA ILE A 12 -10.81 -40.24 -36.95
C ILE A 12 -9.90 -39.37 -36.09
N ILE A 13 -8.64 -39.29 -36.52
CA ILE A 13 -7.67 -38.31 -36.07
C ILE A 13 -8.12 -36.97 -36.67
N PHE A 14 -8.87 -36.18 -35.90
CA PHE A 14 -9.12 -34.77 -36.22
C PHE A 14 -8.10 -33.95 -35.45
N LEU A 15 -6.91 -33.86 -36.05
CA LEU A 15 -5.79 -33.06 -35.56
C LEU A 15 -6.05 -31.59 -35.93
N VAL A 16 -7.00 -30.96 -35.23
CA VAL A 16 -7.13 -29.49 -35.26
C VAL A 16 -6.01 -28.94 -34.38
N TYR A 17 -4.87 -28.67 -35.00
CA TYR A 17 -3.85 -27.82 -34.41
C TYR A 17 -4.41 -26.39 -34.40
N PHE A 18 -5.26 -26.09 -33.41
CA PHE A 18 -5.58 -24.73 -33.06
C PHE A 18 -4.30 -24.16 -32.46
N PHE A 19 -3.47 -23.52 -33.28
CA PHE A 19 -2.44 -22.61 -32.79
C PHE A 19 -3.18 -21.48 -32.06
N LEU A 20 -3.49 -21.71 -30.78
CA LEU A 20 -3.66 -20.63 -29.82
C LEU A 20 -2.30 -19.92 -29.82
N ALA A 21 -2.20 -18.86 -30.60
CA ALA A 21 -1.18 -17.86 -30.44
C ALA A 21 -1.42 -17.22 -29.06
N LEU A 22 -0.97 -17.91 -28.02
CA LEU A 22 -0.77 -17.36 -26.69
C LEU A 22 0.16 -16.17 -26.87
N HIS A 23 -0.43 -14.98 -26.97
CA HIS A 23 0.31 -13.74 -27.02
C HIS A 23 0.97 -13.59 -25.66
N VAL A 24 2.29 -13.75 -25.65
CA VAL A 24 3.12 -13.46 -24.50
C VAL A 24 3.05 -11.95 -24.28
N ALA A 25 2.38 -11.52 -23.22
CA ALA A 25 2.24 -10.10 -22.91
C ALA A 25 3.44 -9.60 -22.10
N GLY A 26 4.49 -9.19 -22.83
CA GLY A 26 5.50 -8.26 -22.34
C GLY A 26 5.12 -6.82 -22.72
N VAL A 27 6.10 -5.93 -22.93
CA VAL A 27 5.86 -4.62 -23.55
C VAL A 27 5.21 -4.82 -24.91
N GLN A 28 3.99 -4.29 -25.13
CA GLN A 28 3.25 -4.47 -26.38
C GLN A 28 3.21 -3.18 -27.20
N ILE A 29 3.44 -3.30 -28.51
CA ILE A 29 3.25 -2.19 -29.45
C ILE A 29 1.77 -2.13 -29.81
N ILE A 30 1.14 -0.98 -29.54
CA ILE A 30 -0.26 -0.69 -29.86
C ILE A 30 -0.35 -0.18 -31.30
N SER A 31 0.55 0.73 -31.66
CA SER A 31 0.60 1.30 -33.01
C SER A 31 2.01 1.71 -33.39
N LYS A 32 2.29 1.62 -34.70
CA LYS A 32 3.51 2.07 -35.36
C LYS A 32 3.08 2.91 -36.56
N SER A 33 3.57 4.14 -36.66
CA SER A 33 3.18 5.05 -37.74
C SER A 33 4.30 6.03 -38.08
N LYS A 34 4.42 6.39 -39.36
CA LYS A 34 5.32 7.46 -39.81
C LYS A 34 4.54 8.76 -39.89
N LEU A 35 5.02 9.81 -39.21
CA LEU A 35 4.35 11.10 -39.10
C LEU A 35 5.32 12.23 -39.47
N GLU A 36 4.90 13.13 -40.34
CA GLU A 36 5.63 14.37 -40.62
C GLU A 36 5.26 15.43 -39.58
N LYS A 37 6.26 15.90 -38.83
CA LYS A 37 6.09 16.88 -37.75
C LYS A 37 6.76 18.18 -38.14
N CYS A 38 5.95 19.22 -38.31
CA CYS A 38 6.42 20.56 -38.64
C CYS A 38 6.43 21.46 -37.41
N GLU A 39 7.57 22.10 -37.15
CA GLU A 39 7.75 23.10 -36.11
C GLU A 39 7.73 24.50 -36.76
N LYS A 40 6.89 25.39 -36.22
CA LYS A 40 6.80 26.79 -36.63
C LYS A 40 7.36 27.66 -35.50
N ASN A 41 8.48 28.32 -35.75
CA ASN A 41 9.07 29.25 -34.80
C ASN A 41 8.44 30.64 -34.97
N SER A 42 8.30 31.39 -33.87
CA SER A 42 7.68 32.72 -33.89
C SER A 42 8.52 33.78 -34.63
N ASN A 43 9.80 33.52 -34.86
CA ASN A 43 10.77 34.49 -35.34
C ASN A 43 11.12 34.33 -36.83
N SER A 44 10.59 33.31 -37.50
CA SER A 44 10.80 33.04 -38.91
C SER A 44 9.53 32.43 -39.50
N ASP A 45 9.11 32.88 -40.69
CA ASP A 45 7.97 32.26 -41.41
C ASP A 45 8.28 30.85 -41.94
N ASP A 46 9.53 30.39 -41.81
CA ASP A 46 9.98 29.07 -42.22
C ASP A 46 9.41 27.95 -41.33
N LEU A 47 8.71 27.00 -41.94
CA LEU A 47 8.30 25.74 -41.31
C LEU A 47 9.43 24.71 -41.45
N ASN A 48 9.91 24.19 -40.32
CA ASN A 48 10.85 23.09 -40.30
C ASN A 48 10.10 21.76 -40.10
N CYS A 49 9.89 21.03 -41.21
CA CYS A 49 9.21 19.72 -41.21
C CYS A 49 10.22 18.59 -41.16
N THR A 50 10.03 17.66 -40.23
CA THR A 50 10.84 16.45 -40.09
C THR A 50 9.94 15.21 -40.00
N THR A 51 10.25 14.18 -40.78
CA THR A 51 9.55 12.90 -40.67
C THR A 51 10.05 12.12 -39.47
N LYS A 52 9.14 11.68 -38.59
CA LYS A 52 9.43 10.91 -37.39
C LYS A 52 8.64 9.60 -37.39
N MET A 53 9.19 8.59 -36.74
CA MET A 53 8.49 7.36 -36.42
C MET A 53 7.82 7.52 -35.05
N VAL A 54 6.52 7.31 -34.99
CA VAL A 54 5.72 7.39 -33.75
C VAL A 54 5.23 6.00 -33.39
N VAL A 55 5.63 5.55 -32.20
CA VAL A 55 5.29 4.23 -31.65
C VAL A 55 4.52 4.43 -30.34
N SER A 56 3.31 3.90 -30.27
CA SER A 56 2.52 3.85 -29.02
C SER A 56 2.58 2.44 -28.44
N MET A 57 2.79 2.35 -27.13
CA MET A 57 3.05 1.07 -26.46
C MET A 57 2.38 1.01 -25.10
N ALA A 58 2.02 -0.22 -24.71
CA ALA A 58 1.60 -0.57 -23.37
C ALA A 58 2.78 -1.18 -22.61
N VAL A 59 3.22 -0.52 -21.53
CA VAL A 59 4.32 -0.99 -20.68
C VAL A 59 3.74 -1.50 -19.36
N PRO A 60 3.77 -2.82 -19.10
CA PRO A 60 3.33 -3.39 -17.84
C PRO A 60 4.26 -3.00 -16.69
N SER A 61 3.73 -2.82 -15.49
CA SER A 61 4.55 -2.59 -14.29
C SER A 61 5.38 -3.83 -13.94
N GLY A 62 6.65 -3.63 -13.63
CA GLY A 62 7.59 -4.72 -13.40
C GLY A 62 8.39 -5.14 -14.64
N SER A 63 8.25 -4.44 -15.77
CA SER A 63 9.08 -4.68 -16.97
C SER A 63 10.56 -4.40 -16.68
N SER A 64 11.46 -5.30 -17.08
CA SER A 64 12.89 -5.17 -16.80
C SER A 64 13.65 -4.48 -17.93
N GLY A 65 13.11 -4.52 -19.15
CA GLY A 65 13.76 -4.10 -20.40
C GLY A 65 14.67 -5.18 -21.01
N GLY A 66 14.86 -6.30 -20.32
CA GLY A 66 15.64 -7.44 -20.79
C GLY A 66 14.82 -8.41 -21.64
N GLU A 67 13.50 -8.32 -21.61
CA GLU A 67 12.56 -9.21 -22.29
C GLU A 67 12.27 -8.83 -23.75
N ALA A 68 12.36 -7.54 -24.07
CA ALA A 68 12.04 -7.00 -25.38
C ALA A 68 12.84 -5.73 -25.67
N SER A 69 13.11 -5.51 -26.96
CA SER A 69 13.84 -4.36 -27.46
C SER A 69 13.26 -3.86 -28.78
N ILE A 70 13.40 -2.57 -29.03
CA ILE A 70 13.01 -1.93 -30.27
C ILE A 70 14.28 -1.52 -31.00
N VAL A 71 14.44 -1.97 -32.23
CA VAL A 71 15.60 -1.68 -33.07
C VAL A 71 15.19 -0.64 -34.10
N ALA A 72 15.81 0.54 -34.06
CA ALA A 72 15.50 1.61 -34.99
C ALA A 72 16.36 1.51 -36.25
N GLU A 73 15.72 1.55 -37.42
CA GLU A 73 16.40 1.59 -38.71
C GLU A 73 16.64 3.03 -39.14
N LEU A 74 17.91 3.36 -39.38
CA LEU A 74 18.35 4.67 -39.87
C LEU A 74 18.81 4.51 -41.32
N VAL A 75 18.11 5.17 -42.24
CA VAL A 75 18.55 5.26 -43.64
C VAL A 75 18.95 6.70 -43.90
N GLU A 76 20.24 6.98 -43.77
CA GLU A 76 20.81 8.24 -44.27
C GLU A 76 21.10 8.10 -45.76
N VAL A 77 20.58 9.03 -46.56
CA VAL A 77 20.97 9.20 -47.96
C VAL A 77 22.01 10.31 -47.98
N GLU A 78 23.30 9.96 -48.08
CA GLU A 78 24.31 10.94 -48.44
C GLU A 78 24.12 11.29 -49.92
N GLU A 79 23.56 12.47 -50.21
CA GLU A 79 23.59 13.05 -51.56
C GLU A 79 24.97 13.63 -51.83
N ASN A 80 25.93 12.77 -52.18
CA ASN A 80 27.12 13.19 -52.92
C ASN A 80 27.01 12.67 -54.36
N SER A 81 27.10 13.60 -55.31
CA SER A 81 26.64 13.54 -56.70
C SER A 81 27.39 12.60 -57.65
N SER A 82 27.93 11.47 -57.17
CA SER A 82 28.42 10.41 -58.08
C SER A 82 28.36 8.97 -57.53
N THR A 83 28.05 8.77 -56.25
CA THR A 83 27.82 7.42 -55.68
C THR A 83 26.86 7.54 -54.50
N LYS A 84 25.69 6.88 -54.58
CA LYS A 84 24.80 6.68 -53.42
C LYS A 84 25.50 5.72 -52.45
N MET A 85 26.35 6.24 -51.57
CA MET A 85 26.88 5.46 -50.47
C MET A 85 25.88 5.52 -49.31
N GLN A 86 25.29 4.37 -48.98
CA GLN A 86 24.47 4.20 -47.79
C GLN A 86 25.40 3.81 -46.64
N THR A 87 25.54 4.66 -45.63
CA THR A 87 26.29 4.31 -44.43
C THR A 87 25.37 3.55 -43.47
N LEU A 88 25.55 2.24 -43.39
CA LEU A 88 24.88 1.39 -42.40
C LEU A 88 25.49 1.69 -41.01
N ARG A 89 24.86 2.57 -40.23
CA ARG A 89 25.16 2.69 -38.80
C ARG A 89 24.62 1.48 -38.06
N ILE A 90 25.28 1.10 -36.96
CA ILE A 90 24.75 0.12 -36.02
C ILE A 90 23.40 0.65 -35.52
N PRO A 91 22.29 -0.07 -35.71
CA PRO A 91 20.96 0.44 -35.42
C PRO A 91 20.81 0.70 -33.91
N PRO A 92 20.24 1.84 -33.51
CA PRO A 92 19.97 2.12 -32.10
C PRO A 92 19.01 1.09 -31.52
N VAL A 93 19.36 0.51 -30.37
CA VAL A 93 18.52 -0.43 -29.64
C VAL A 93 17.92 0.28 -28.44
N ILE A 94 16.60 0.21 -28.31
CA ILE A 94 15.82 0.86 -27.26
C ILE A 94 15.23 -0.21 -26.36
N THR A 95 15.46 -0.11 -25.05
CA THR A 95 14.88 -0.99 -24.03
C THR A 95 14.12 -0.17 -22.99
N ILE A 96 13.06 -0.77 -22.43
CA ILE A 96 12.10 -0.05 -21.59
C ILE A 96 11.82 -0.85 -20.33
N ASN A 97 12.16 -0.25 -19.20
CA ASN A 97 11.96 -0.81 -17.87
C ASN A 97 10.92 0.04 -17.12
N LYS A 98 10.01 -0.61 -16.40
CA LYS A 98 9.04 0.05 -15.54
C LYS A 98 9.07 -0.54 -14.14
N THR A 99 9.22 0.33 -13.14
CA THR A 99 9.18 -0.06 -11.74
C THR A 99 7.77 -0.51 -11.30
N ALA A 100 7.71 -1.29 -10.22
CA ALA A 100 6.44 -1.70 -9.63
C ALA A 100 5.66 -0.46 -9.15
N ALA A 101 4.37 -0.41 -9.47
CA ALA A 101 3.53 0.72 -9.11
C ALA A 101 3.24 0.75 -7.59
N TYR A 102 3.03 1.96 -7.07
CA TYR A 102 2.64 2.20 -5.70
C TYR A 102 1.62 3.34 -5.62
N ALA A 103 0.79 3.31 -4.58
CA ALA A 103 -0.17 4.36 -4.26
C ALA A 103 0.32 5.13 -3.03
N VAL A 104 0.52 6.44 -3.16
CA VAL A 104 0.86 7.34 -2.05
C VAL A 104 -0.40 8.05 -1.60
N TYR A 105 -0.57 8.19 -0.29
CA TYR A 105 -1.67 8.92 0.32
C TYR A 105 -1.16 10.14 1.05
N GLU A 106 -1.82 11.28 0.81
CA GLU A 106 -1.55 12.52 1.52
C GLU A 106 -2.00 12.39 2.98
N LEU A 107 -1.11 12.69 3.93
CA LEU A 107 -1.42 12.66 5.35
C LEU A 107 -1.58 14.07 5.91
N THR A 108 -2.62 14.27 6.72
CA THR A 108 -2.84 15.51 7.48
C THR A 108 -2.83 15.19 8.97
N TYR A 109 -1.91 15.79 9.72
CA TYR A 109 -1.84 15.56 11.17
C TYR A 109 -3.07 16.16 11.86
N ILE A 110 -3.68 15.40 12.76
CA ILE A 110 -4.87 15.83 13.52
C ILE A 110 -4.48 16.11 14.96
N ARG A 111 -4.03 15.08 15.69
CA ARG A 111 -3.63 15.16 17.12
C ARG A 111 -2.98 13.87 17.59
N ASP A 112 -2.45 13.91 18.81
CA ASP A 112 -2.00 12.73 19.55
C ASP A 112 -3.15 12.09 20.33
N VAL A 113 -3.12 10.76 20.43
CA VAL A 113 -4.03 9.97 21.27
C VAL A 113 -3.26 8.95 22.11
N PRO A 114 -3.70 8.66 23.34
CA PRO A 114 -3.04 7.67 24.20
C PRO A 114 -3.35 6.25 23.73
N TYR A 115 -2.38 5.34 23.84
CA TYR A 115 -2.56 3.93 23.47
C TYR A 115 -3.54 3.21 24.40
N LYS A 116 -3.37 3.40 25.71
CA LYS A 116 -4.17 2.76 26.76
C LYS A 116 -4.42 3.71 27.93
N PRO A 117 -5.52 4.49 27.87
CA PRO A 117 -6.07 5.13 29.05
C PRO A 117 -6.34 4.10 30.15
N GLU A 118 -5.90 4.39 31.38
CA GLU A 118 -6.11 3.51 32.53
C GLU A 118 -6.91 4.22 33.62
N GLU A 119 -7.92 3.52 34.12
CA GLU A 119 -8.60 3.93 35.35
C GLU A 119 -7.82 3.40 36.56
N TYR A 120 -7.48 4.31 37.46
CA TYR A 120 -6.96 3.96 38.78
C TYR A 120 -8.00 4.26 39.85
N TYR A 121 -7.99 3.44 40.89
CA TYR A 121 -8.81 3.66 42.08
C TYR A 121 -7.95 3.66 43.34
N VAL A 122 -8.34 4.48 44.31
CA VAL A 122 -7.70 4.56 45.63
C VAL A 122 -8.77 4.45 46.71
N GLN A 123 -8.66 3.43 47.55
CA GLN A 123 -9.47 3.32 48.76
C GLN A 123 -8.95 4.32 49.79
N THR A 124 -9.79 5.26 50.19
CA THR A 124 -9.41 6.37 51.07
C THR A 124 -10.55 6.73 52.03
N ARG A 125 -10.32 7.70 52.92
CA ARG A 125 -11.34 8.26 53.82
C ARG A 125 -11.40 9.78 53.64
N LYS A 126 -12.60 10.35 53.76
CA LYS A 126 -12.85 11.78 53.50
C LYS A 126 -12.36 12.19 52.11
N CYS A 127 -12.82 11.47 51.09
CA CYS A 127 -12.49 11.79 49.70
C CYS A 127 -13.21 13.08 49.28
N GLU A 128 -12.45 14.06 48.83
CA GLU A 128 -12.94 15.28 48.21
C GLU A 128 -12.20 15.49 46.88
N PRO A 129 -12.83 16.07 45.84
CA PRO A 129 -12.18 16.27 44.54
C PRO A 129 -10.93 17.15 44.61
N ASP A 130 -10.82 18.03 45.61
CA ASP A 130 -9.70 18.95 45.89
C ASP A 130 -8.69 18.41 46.91
N ALA A 131 -8.89 17.18 47.38
CA ALA A 131 -7.97 16.55 48.30
C ALA A 131 -6.58 16.34 47.66
N GLY A 132 -5.51 16.63 48.41
CA GLY A 132 -4.13 16.45 47.96
C GLY A 132 -3.65 14.98 47.99
N ALA A 133 -2.44 14.74 47.49
CA ALA A 133 -1.82 13.42 47.38
C ALA A 133 -1.87 12.56 48.66
N ASN A 134 -1.84 13.17 49.85
CA ASN A 134 -1.90 12.45 51.13
C ASN A 134 -3.20 11.62 51.29
N ILE A 135 -4.28 12.03 50.62
CA ILE A 135 -5.60 11.38 50.71
C ILE A 135 -5.89 10.57 49.43
N VAL A 136 -5.70 11.16 48.25
CA VAL A 136 -6.08 10.55 46.96
C VAL A 136 -4.92 9.89 46.23
N LYS A 137 -3.69 9.97 46.77
CA LYS A 137 -2.48 9.36 46.22
C LYS A 137 -2.30 9.68 44.73
N ILE A 138 -2.20 8.65 43.88
CA ILE A 138 -2.02 8.73 42.43
C ILE A 138 -3.15 9.48 41.69
N CYS A 139 -4.29 9.67 42.36
CA CYS A 139 -5.44 10.39 41.82
C CYS A 139 -5.45 11.90 42.14
N GLU A 140 -4.34 12.46 42.61
CA GLU A 140 -4.20 13.91 42.78
C GLU A 140 -4.39 14.67 41.46
N ARG A 141 -4.92 15.90 41.53
CA ARG A 141 -5.07 16.75 40.34
C ARG A 141 -3.74 16.98 39.64
N LEU A 142 -3.75 16.94 38.31
CA LEU A 142 -2.55 17.21 37.53
C LEU A 142 -2.37 18.72 37.38
N ARG A 143 -1.12 19.15 37.33
CA ARG A 143 -0.72 20.53 37.04
C ARG A 143 0.06 20.57 35.74
N ASP A 144 -0.11 21.63 34.96
CA ASP A 144 0.70 21.90 33.78
C ASP A 144 2.13 22.33 34.17
N GLU A 145 2.97 22.59 33.17
CA GLU A 145 4.37 23.03 33.37
C GLU A 145 4.46 24.41 34.04
N ASP A 146 3.42 25.24 33.89
CA ASP A 146 3.29 26.57 34.50
C ASP A 146 2.67 26.52 35.90
N GLY A 147 2.31 25.33 36.40
CA GLY A 147 1.74 25.09 37.72
C GLY A 147 0.23 25.31 37.84
N HIS A 148 -0.48 25.59 36.75
CA HIS A 148 -1.94 25.67 36.72
C HIS A 148 -2.59 24.29 36.85
N ILE A 149 -3.72 24.23 37.53
CA ILE A 149 -4.49 23.00 37.69
C ILE A 149 -5.19 22.69 36.37
N ILE A 150 -4.95 21.50 35.83
CA ILE A 150 -5.62 21.03 34.62
C ILE A 150 -7.07 20.68 34.99
N GLU A 151 -8.03 21.35 34.35
CA GLU A 151 -9.45 21.14 34.59
C GLU A 151 -9.86 19.67 34.33
N ASN A 152 -10.89 19.22 35.05
CA ASN A 152 -11.41 17.86 34.98
C ASN A 152 -10.41 16.75 35.35
N THR A 153 -9.18 17.03 35.79
CA THR A 153 -8.24 15.97 36.24
C THR A 153 -8.47 15.50 37.68
N GLN A 154 -9.41 16.15 38.38
CA GLN A 154 -9.81 15.81 39.74
C GLN A 154 -10.46 14.42 39.83
N PRO A 155 -10.25 13.69 40.94
CA PRO A 155 -10.85 12.40 41.13
C PRO A 155 -12.36 12.51 41.37
N THR A 156 -13.08 11.48 40.92
CA THR A 156 -14.48 11.28 41.26
C THR A 156 -14.58 10.38 42.50
N CYS A 157 -15.15 10.92 43.58
CA CYS A 157 -15.28 10.22 44.85
C CYS A 157 -16.57 9.40 44.90
N CYS A 158 -16.46 8.08 45.05
CA CYS A 158 -17.58 7.17 45.22
C CYS A 158 -17.73 6.67 46.66
N PRO A 159 -18.96 6.36 47.10
CA PRO A 159 -19.19 5.77 48.42
C PRO A 159 -18.72 4.31 48.47
N CYS A 160 -18.32 3.85 49.66
CA CYS A 160 -18.01 2.44 49.91
C CYS A 160 -19.26 1.53 49.79
N GLY A 161 -19.06 0.25 49.49
CA GLY A 161 -20.12 -0.77 49.42
C GLY A 161 -19.88 -1.86 48.37
N PRO A 162 -20.68 -2.95 48.39
CA PRO A 162 -20.50 -4.11 47.50
C PRO A 162 -21.04 -3.89 46.07
N GLN A 163 -22.15 -3.15 45.90
CA GLN A 163 -22.75 -2.82 44.59
C GLN A 163 -22.32 -1.43 44.10
N ARG A 164 -21.01 -1.23 43.99
CA ARG A 164 -20.39 0.03 43.55
C ARG A 164 -19.33 -0.27 42.50
N ARG A 165 -18.91 0.76 41.75
CA ARG A 165 -17.87 0.67 40.69
C ARG A 165 -16.66 -0.16 41.12
N MET A 166 -16.19 0.05 42.35
CA MET A 166 -15.22 -0.83 43.01
C MET A 166 -15.79 -1.34 44.34
N PRO A 167 -15.94 -2.66 44.53
CA PRO A 167 -16.40 -3.21 45.80
C PRO A 167 -15.40 -2.90 46.91
N SER A 168 -15.87 -2.28 47.98
CA SER A 168 -15.04 -1.89 49.13
C SER A 168 -15.81 -1.97 50.44
N SER A 169 -15.07 -2.26 51.53
CA SER A 169 -15.65 -2.28 52.89
C SER A 169 -15.73 -0.87 53.47
N CYS A 170 -16.91 -0.53 54.02
CA CYS A 170 -17.09 0.73 54.73
C CYS A 170 -16.42 0.76 56.12
N GLY A 171 -15.94 -0.40 56.60
CA GLY A 171 -15.40 -0.58 57.94
C GLY A 171 -16.43 -0.38 59.05
N ASN A 172 -15.94 -0.22 60.28
CA ASN A 172 -16.77 -0.14 61.47
C ASN A 172 -17.18 1.31 61.81
N PHE A 173 -18.24 1.44 62.61
CA PHE A 173 -18.78 2.74 63.01
C PHE A 173 -17.73 3.63 63.73
N PHE A 174 -16.91 3.05 64.60
CA PHE A 174 -15.84 3.77 65.32
C PHE A 174 -14.77 4.36 64.39
N ASP A 175 -14.36 3.62 63.34
CA ASP A 175 -13.43 4.15 62.33
C ASP A 175 -14.07 5.25 61.49
N LYS A 176 -15.37 5.15 61.21
CA LYS A 176 -16.12 6.20 60.52
C LYS A 176 -16.17 7.50 61.33
N MET A 177 -16.28 7.40 62.65
CA MET A 177 -16.34 8.54 63.57
C MET A 177 -14.97 9.21 63.77
N THR A 178 -13.89 8.42 63.89
CA THR A 178 -12.53 8.92 64.17
C THR A 178 -11.77 9.32 62.89
N LYS A 179 -11.85 8.51 61.83
CA LYS A 179 -11.08 8.69 60.58
C LYS A 179 -11.91 9.23 59.42
N GLY A 180 -13.23 9.32 59.58
CA GLY A 180 -14.17 9.79 58.56
C GLY A 180 -14.73 8.69 57.66
N LYS A 181 -15.68 9.08 56.79
CA LYS A 181 -16.37 8.16 55.86
C LYS A 181 -15.37 7.53 54.90
N ALA A 182 -15.51 6.22 54.68
CA ALA A 182 -14.74 5.49 53.69
C ALA A 182 -15.31 5.74 52.29
N ASN A 183 -14.42 5.99 51.34
CA ASN A 183 -14.72 6.34 49.96
C ASN A 183 -13.69 5.70 49.04
N THR A 184 -14.02 5.61 47.77
CA THR A 184 -13.07 5.25 46.71
C THR A 184 -12.92 6.43 45.78
N ALA A 185 -11.70 6.95 45.61
CA ALA A 185 -11.38 7.93 44.59
C ALA A 185 -11.10 7.19 43.28
N HIS A 186 -11.70 7.63 42.18
CA HIS A 186 -11.44 7.10 40.83
C HIS A 186 -10.89 8.21 39.94
N CYS A 187 -9.84 7.91 39.20
CA CYS A 187 -9.22 8.85 38.27
C CYS A 187 -8.78 8.12 37.00
N VAL A 188 -8.84 8.81 35.86
CA VAL A 188 -8.23 8.33 34.63
C VAL A 188 -6.83 8.92 34.49
N ARG A 189 -5.91 8.11 33.98
CA ARG A 189 -4.54 8.50 33.62
C ARG A 189 -4.21 7.95 32.24
N PHE A 190 -3.23 8.56 31.61
CA PHE A 190 -2.76 8.18 30.28
C PHE A 190 -1.29 7.75 30.36
N PRO A 191 -0.97 6.64 31.05
CA PRO A 191 0.39 6.14 31.11
C PRO A 191 0.81 5.51 29.77
N GLY A 192 2.12 5.44 29.54
CA GLY A 192 2.70 4.70 28.43
C GLY A 192 2.74 5.45 27.10
N GLU A 193 2.58 4.71 26.01
CA GLU A 193 2.81 5.19 24.65
C GLU A 193 1.65 6.03 24.10
N TRP A 194 2.01 6.98 23.25
CA TRP A 194 1.08 7.85 22.53
C TRP A 194 1.19 7.57 21.03
N PHE A 195 0.14 7.88 20.29
CA PHE A 195 0.04 7.65 18.86
C PHE A 195 -0.40 8.93 18.15
N HIS A 196 0.22 9.24 17.03
CA HIS A 196 -0.22 10.29 16.12
C HIS A 196 -1.41 9.81 15.30
N VAL A 197 -2.41 10.67 15.14
CA VAL A 197 -3.57 10.42 14.28
C VAL A 197 -3.48 11.29 13.03
N PHE A 198 -3.55 10.64 11.86
CA PHE A 198 -3.53 11.30 10.55
C PHE A 198 -4.83 11.09 9.80
N GLY A 199 -5.36 12.19 9.26
CA GLY A 199 -6.33 12.19 8.17
C GLY A 199 -5.68 11.71 6.88
N ILE A 200 -6.36 10.83 6.15
CA ILE A 200 -5.90 10.34 4.86
C ILE A 200 -6.65 11.09 3.76
N GLY A 201 -5.88 11.80 2.92
CA GLY A 201 -6.37 12.63 1.84
C GLY A 201 -6.31 11.93 0.49
N ARG A 202 -5.94 12.70 -0.54
CA ARG A 202 -5.93 12.21 -1.91
C ARG A 202 -4.86 11.14 -2.11
N ARG A 203 -5.18 10.21 -3.00
CA ARG A 203 -4.25 9.18 -3.47
C ARG A 203 -3.60 9.62 -4.77
N THR A 204 -2.29 9.46 -4.86
CA THR A 204 -1.52 9.65 -6.09
C THR A 204 -0.82 8.34 -6.48
N LEU A 205 -0.77 8.06 -7.78
CA LEU A 205 -0.04 6.91 -8.32
C LEU A 205 1.40 7.30 -8.58
N GLY A 206 2.33 6.46 -8.12
CA GLY A 206 3.76 6.63 -8.34
C GLY A 206 4.35 5.42 -9.04
N PHE A 207 5.18 5.69 -10.06
CA PHE A 207 6.03 4.73 -10.76
C PHE A 207 7.06 5.50 -11.58
N SER A 208 8.07 4.79 -12.09
CA SER A 208 9.07 5.33 -13.01
C SER A 208 9.28 4.37 -14.17
N VAL A 209 9.33 4.94 -15.38
CA VAL A 209 9.65 4.24 -16.62
C VAL A 209 11.01 4.74 -17.09
N ARG A 210 11.97 3.82 -17.17
CA ARG A 210 13.33 4.06 -17.61
C ARG A 210 13.49 3.53 -19.02
N ILE A 211 13.89 4.40 -19.94
CA ILE A 211 14.09 4.08 -21.35
C ILE A 211 15.57 4.25 -21.64
N GLN A 212 16.21 3.18 -22.08
CA GLN A 212 17.63 3.17 -22.44
C GLN A 212 17.76 3.09 -23.94
N VAL A 213 18.60 3.95 -24.52
CA VAL A 213 18.93 3.94 -25.95
C VAL A 213 20.41 3.63 -26.08
N LYS A 214 20.72 2.55 -26.79
CA LYS A 214 22.08 2.14 -27.09
C LYS A 214 22.39 2.44 -28.55
N SER A 215 23.23 3.43 -28.78
CA SER A 215 23.72 3.81 -30.11
C SER A 215 25.21 3.42 -30.23
N GLY A 216 25.46 2.23 -30.80
CA GLY A 216 26.79 1.62 -30.82
C GLY A 216 27.31 1.31 -29.40
N THR A 217 28.31 2.07 -28.94
CA THR A 217 28.89 1.94 -27.59
C THR A 217 28.34 2.94 -26.58
N LYS A 218 27.60 3.96 -27.02
CA LYS A 218 27.02 4.97 -26.13
C LYS A 218 25.65 4.52 -25.64
N ILE A 219 25.41 4.66 -24.34
CA ILE A 219 24.12 4.42 -23.69
C ILE A 219 23.62 5.77 -23.20
N SER A 220 22.44 6.18 -23.65
CA SER A 220 21.69 7.30 -23.10
C SER A 220 20.45 6.76 -22.36
N GLU A 221 20.08 7.42 -21.26
CA GLU A 221 18.95 7.00 -20.43
C GLU A 221 18.01 8.18 -20.21
N VAL A 222 16.72 7.91 -20.34
CA VAL A 222 15.63 8.86 -20.08
C VAL A 222 14.66 8.24 -19.08
N VAL A 223 14.29 9.00 -18.05
CA VAL A 223 13.32 8.55 -17.04
C VAL A 223 12.07 9.41 -17.14
N VAL A 224 10.90 8.77 -17.29
CA VAL A 224 9.59 9.42 -17.26
C VAL A 224 8.73 8.84 -16.14
N GLY A 225 7.81 9.65 -15.63
CA GLY A 225 6.88 9.24 -14.58
C GLY A 225 5.78 10.29 -14.37
N PRO A 226 4.89 10.09 -13.39
CA PRO A 226 3.81 11.04 -13.10
C PRO A 226 4.29 12.46 -12.81
N GLU A 227 5.49 12.61 -12.23
CA GLU A 227 6.17 13.88 -11.92
C GLU A 227 6.76 14.57 -13.16
N SER A 228 7.25 13.79 -14.13
CA SER A 228 7.85 14.27 -15.38
C SER A 228 7.39 13.41 -16.56
N ARG A 229 6.35 13.88 -17.24
CA ARG A 229 5.64 13.09 -18.26
C ARG A 229 6.25 13.16 -19.66
N THR A 230 6.98 14.24 -19.95
CA THR A 230 7.56 14.48 -21.27
C THR A 230 9.03 14.75 -21.16
N VAL A 231 9.85 13.92 -21.80
CA VAL A 231 11.31 14.10 -21.83
C VAL A 231 11.80 13.88 -23.25
N THR A 232 12.76 14.68 -23.67
CA THR A 232 13.46 14.55 -24.95
C THR A 232 14.92 14.28 -24.65
N SER A 233 15.53 13.32 -25.36
CA SER A 233 16.96 13.01 -25.26
C SER A 233 17.81 14.19 -25.75
N ASP A 234 19.03 14.34 -25.22
CA ASP A 234 19.93 15.45 -25.52
C ASP A 234 20.27 15.58 -27.02
N ASP A 235 20.32 14.44 -27.71
CA ASP A 235 20.56 14.33 -29.15
C ASP A 235 19.31 14.57 -30.01
N LYS A 236 18.15 14.86 -29.39
CA LYS A 236 16.82 15.01 -30.01
C LYS A 236 16.38 13.81 -30.87
N PHE A 237 17.04 12.66 -30.71
CA PHE A 237 16.69 11.43 -31.41
C PHE A 237 15.41 10.82 -30.87
N LEU A 238 15.28 10.81 -29.53
CA LEU A 238 14.18 10.22 -28.79
C LEU A 238 13.37 11.31 -28.10
N ARG A 239 12.05 11.32 -28.31
CA ARG A 239 11.11 12.06 -27.46
C ARG A 239 10.08 11.10 -26.90
N VAL A 240 9.91 11.13 -25.58
CA VAL A 240 9.00 10.25 -24.84
C VAL A 240 7.89 11.09 -24.24
N ASN A 241 6.66 10.62 -24.39
CA ASN A 241 5.49 11.20 -23.76
C ASN A 241 4.67 10.12 -23.04
N LEU A 242 4.46 10.32 -21.74
CA LEU A 242 3.59 9.53 -20.90
C LEU A 242 2.15 10.06 -21.00
N ILE A 243 1.28 9.32 -21.69
CA ILE A 243 -0.12 9.74 -21.91
C ILE A 243 -0.97 9.48 -20.66
N GLY A 244 -0.82 8.29 -20.08
CA GLY A 244 -1.58 7.86 -18.91
C GLY A 244 -1.55 6.34 -18.76
N ASP A 245 -2.32 5.83 -17.80
CA ASP A 245 -2.42 4.40 -17.53
C ASP A 245 -3.75 3.85 -18.05
N PHE A 246 -3.72 2.60 -18.51
CA PHE A 246 -4.92 1.82 -18.73
C PHE A 246 -5.54 1.47 -17.38
N VAL A 247 -6.87 1.52 -17.31
CA VAL A 247 -7.60 1.22 -16.08
C VAL A 247 -7.40 -0.25 -15.73
N GLY A 248 -7.05 -0.52 -14.48
CA GLY A 248 -6.93 -1.87 -13.93
C GLY A 248 -8.28 -2.53 -13.67
N TYR A 249 -8.25 -3.85 -13.47
CA TYR A 249 -9.39 -4.68 -13.10
C TYR A 249 -9.62 -4.74 -11.59
N THR A 250 -8.63 -4.38 -10.78
CA THR A 250 -8.76 -4.33 -9.32
C THR A 250 -8.80 -2.89 -8.82
N ASN A 251 -9.71 -2.65 -7.87
CA ASN A 251 -9.81 -1.33 -7.24
C ASN A 251 -8.69 -1.16 -6.22
N ILE A 252 -7.88 -0.14 -6.43
CA ILE A 252 -6.94 0.31 -5.40
C ILE A 252 -7.78 0.91 -4.25
N PRO A 253 -7.53 0.51 -2.99
CA PRO A 253 -8.29 0.99 -1.83
C PRO A 253 -8.31 2.52 -1.71
N ASN A 254 -9.41 3.04 -1.16
CA ASN A 254 -9.52 4.41 -0.69
C ASN A 254 -9.73 4.39 0.83
N PHE A 255 -9.15 5.36 1.53
CA PHE A 255 -9.14 5.43 2.98
C PHE A 255 -9.73 6.74 3.54
N GLU A 256 -10.56 7.45 2.78
CA GLU A 256 -11.20 8.72 3.18
C GLU A 256 -11.97 8.63 4.52
N ASP A 257 -12.57 7.48 4.81
CA ASP A 257 -13.31 7.22 6.05
C ASP A 257 -12.46 6.63 7.18
N PHE A 258 -11.13 6.59 7.00
CA PHE A 258 -10.19 6.02 7.95
C PHE A 258 -9.19 7.08 8.43
N TYR A 259 -8.70 6.87 9.63
CA TYR A 259 -7.50 7.51 10.15
C TYR A 259 -6.37 6.51 10.24
N LEU A 260 -5.17 6.98 9.88
CA LEU A 260 -3.93 6.26 10.11
C LEU A 260 -3.41 6.63 11.50
N VAL A 261 -3.17 5.64 12.34
CA VAL A 261 -2.53 5.83 13.65
C VAL A 261 -1.14 5.22 13.66
N VAL A 262 -0.19 6.02 14.14
CA VAL A 262 1.25 5.73 14.10
C VAL A 262 1.83 5.96 15.50
N PRO A 263 2.66 5.05 16.05
CA PRO A 263 3.26 5.26 17.36
C PRO A 263 4.12 6.53 17.37
N ARG A 264 3.97 7.35 18.40
CA ARG A 264 4.72 8.59 18.56
C ARG A 264 6.19 8.30 18.82
N GLN A 265 7.07 8.90 18.03
CA GLN A 265 8.50 8.88 18.25
C GLN A 265 8.96 10.27 18.70
N GLY A 266 9.24 10.41 20.00
CA GLY A 266 9.73 11.66 20.59
C GLY A 266 8.64 12.53 21.22
N ASP A 267 8.83 13.84 21.10
CA ASP A 267 8.06 14.86 21.81
C ASP A 267 6.61 14.99 21.30
N PRO A 268 5.68 15.52 22.14
CA PRO A 268 4.30 15.78 21.73
C PRO A 268 4.21 16.74 20.53
N GLY A 269 3.23 16.52 19.66
CA GLY A 269 2.95 17.40 18.52
C GLY A 269 3.19 16.74 17.17
N GLN A 270 3.34 17.55 16.13
CA GLN A 270 3.56 17.05 14.78
C GLN A 270 4.90 16.27 14.73
N PRO A 271 4.91 15.00 14.31
CA PRO A 271 6.14 14.23 14.28
C PRO A 271 7.16 14.84 13.32
N HIS A 272 8.43 14.49 13.54
CA HIS A 272 9.51 14.69 12.56
C HIS A 272 9.69 13.46 11.64
N ASP A 273 9.24 12.29 12.09
CA ASP A 273 9.26 11.01 11.37
C ASP A 273 8.10 10.13 11.86
N LEU A 274 7.42 9.44 10.95
CA LEU A 274 6.40 8.42 11.26
C LEU A 274 7.02 7.13 11.81
N GLY A 275 8.34 6.98 11.68
CA GLY A 275 9.06 5.83 12.21
C GLY A 275 8.93 4.58 11.33
N ARG A 276 9.80 3.60 11.57
CA ARG A 276 9.93 2.41 10.72
C ARG A 276 9.09 1.21 11.17
N ASN A 277 8.44 1.28 12.33
CA ASN A 277 7.72 0.15 12.91
C ASN A 277 6.28 0.05 12.37
N ILE A 278 6.16 -0.45 11.14
CA ILE A 278 4.88 -0.64 10.43
C ILE A 278 3.95 -1.62 11.17
N SER A 279 4.51 -2.54 11.99
CA SER A 279 3.72 -3.56 12.70
C SER A 279 2.71 -2.99 13.69
N MET A 280 2.94 -1.77 14.19
CA MET A 280 2.07 -1.06 15.14
C MET A 280 1.14 -0.04 14.46
N TRP A 281 1.33 0.20 13.16
CA TRP A 281 0.47 1.12 12.42
C TRP A 281 -0.89 0.49 12.20
N MET A 282 -1.95 1.26 12.42
CA MET A 282 -3.32 0.79 12.24
C MET A 282 -4.13 1.78 11.40
N LEU A 283 -5.04 1.23 10.59
CA LEU A 283 -6.09 1.98 9.90
C LEU A 283 -7.42 1.71 10.60
N LEU A 284 -8.04 2.77 11.12
CA LEU A 284 -9.25 2.71 11.92
C LEU A 284 -10.30 3.68 11.38
N GLU A 285 -11.56 3.28 11.35
CA GLU A 285 -12.65 4.12 10.85
C GLU A 285 -12.77 5.40 11.70
N ARG A 286 -13.03 6.54 11.05
CA ARG A 286 -13.14 7.86 11.70
C ARG A 286 -14.18 7.89 12.81
N VAL A 287 -15.26 7.12 12.68
CA VAL A 287 -16.35 7.00 13.67
C VAL A 287 -15.89 6.44 15.03
N ARG A 288 -14.73 5.78 15.09
CA ARG A 288 -14.17 5.22 16.33
C ARG A 288 -13.45 6.26 17.19
N PHE A 289 -13.24 7.48 16.67
CA PHE A 289 -12.51 8.55 17.35
C PHE A 289 -13.46 9.63 17.87
N THR A 290 -13.07 10.28 18.96
CA THR A 290 -13.75 11.47 19.53
C THR A 290 -12.76 12.63 19.58
N LEU A 291 -12.83 13.54 18.60
CA LEU A 291 -11.83 14.60 18.44
C LEU A 291 -11.87 15.65 19.55
N ASP A 292 -13.07 15.93 20.05
CA ASP A 292 -13.38 16.76 21.22
C ASP A 292 -13.14 16.03 22.55
N GLY A 293 -13.06 14.70 22.54
CA GLY A 293 -12.79 13.88 23.71
C GLY A 293 -13.97 13.77 24.68
N ILE A 294 -15.19 14.14 24.27
CA ILE A 294 -16.39 14.12 25.13
C ILE A 294 -17.17 12.81 25.04
N GLU A 295 -16.88 11.94 24.07
CA GLU A 295 -17.60 10.68 23.89
C GLU A 295 -16.89 9.51 24.61
N CYS A 296 -17.66 8.75 25.39
CA CYS A 296 -17.17 7.52 26.02
C CYS A 296 -16.92 6.39 25.01
N ASN A 297 -16.00 5.49 25.36
CA ASN A 297 -15.70 4.27 24.60
C ASN A 297 -15.30 4.53 23.13
N LYS A 298 -14.57 5.63 22.91
CA LYS A 298 -13.95 6.01 21.64
C LYS A 298 -12.49 6.42 21.85
N ILE A 299 -11.71 6.34 20.79
CA ILE A 299 -10.28 6.68 20.81
C ILE A 299 -10.12 8.19 20.99
N GLY A 300 -9.28 8.59 21.95
CA GLY A 300 -9.02 10.00 22.28
C GLY A 300 -9.98 10.57 23.34
N ILE A 301 -10.54 9.70 24.19
CA ILE A 301 -11.33 10.10 25.35
C ILE A 301 -10.56 11.07 26.28
N SER A 302 -11.23 12.11 26.75
CA SER A 302 -10.69 13.07 27.71
C SER A 302 -11.11 12.80 29.15
N TYR A 303 -10.50 13.54 30.08
CA TYR A 303 -10.92 13.55 31.49
C TYR A 303 -12.39 13.97 31.68
N GLU A 304 -12.90 14.85 30.82
CA GLU A 304 -14.26 15.38 30.92
C GLU A 304 -15.31 14.29 30.67
N ALA A 305 -15.15 13.53 29.58
CA ALA A 305 -16.02 12.40 29.26
C ALA A 305 -16.03 11.36 30.40
N PHE A 306 -14.86 11.06 30.95
CA PHE A 306 -14.73 10.10 32.04
C PHE A 306 -15.45 10.59 33.31
N ASN A 307 -15.26 11.85 33.70
CA ASN A 307 -15.86 12.37 34.93
C ASN A 307 -17.36 12.64 34.82
N ARG A 308 -17.88 12.94 33.63
CA ARG A 308 -19.31 13.23 33.39
C ARG A 308 -20.15 12.00 33.04
N GLN A 309 -19.65 10.78 33.29
CA GLN A 309 -20.42 9.56 33.06
C GLN A 309 -21.72 9.56 33.89
N PRO A 310 -22.86 9.18 33.28
CA PRO A 310 -24.09 8.97 34.03
C PRO A 310 -23.90 7.82 35.01
N ASN A 311 -24.40 7.98 36.24
CA ASN A 311 -24.32 6.96 37.28
C ASN A 311 -22.90 6.42 37.54
N PHE A 312 -21.87 7.28 37.47
CA PHE A 312 -20.44 6.90 37.59
C PHE A 312 -20.13 5.86 38.67
N CYS A 313 -20.67 6.02 39.89
CA CYS A 313 -20.38 5.14 41.01
C CYS A 313 -21.15 3.80 41.01
N ALA A 314 -22.15 3.68 40.14
CA ALA A 314 -22.94 2.46 39.95
C ALA A 314 -22.53 1.70 38.68
N SER A 315 -21.88 2.36 37.71
CA SER A 315 -21.34 1.69 36.52
C SER A 315 -20.13 0.81 36.87
N PRO A 316 -19.86 -0.27 36.10
CA PRO A 316 -18.68 -1.13 36.31
C PRO A 316 -17.34 -0.38 36.23
N PHE A 317 -16.32 -0.91 36.89
CA PHE A 317 -14.94 -0.47 36.70
C PHE A 317 -14.52 -0.60 35.22
N TRP A 318 -13.66 0.30 34.72
CA TRP A 318 -13.31 0.47 33.30
C TRP A 318 -14.39 1.00 32.35
N SER A 319 -15.58 1.32 32.85
CA SER A 319 -16.61 1.99 32.02
C SER A 319 -16.08 3.28 31.42
N CYS A 320 -16.46 3.55 30.17
CA CYS A 320 -16.04 4.69 29.34
C CYS A 320 -14.63 4.57 28.73
N LEU A 321 -13.81 3.60 29.14
CA LEU A 321 -12.45 3.37 28.64
C LEU A 321 -12.31 2.18 27.67
N HIS A 322 -13.41 1.73 27.06
CA HIS A 322 -13.39 0.65 26.06
C HIS A 322 -13.09 1.17 24.64
N ASN A 323 -12.84 0.26 23.70
CA ASN A 323 -12.55 0.56 22.28
C ASN A 323 -11.40 1.56 22.08
N GLN A 324 -10.33 1.37 22.84
CA GLN A 324 -9.09 2.12 22.71
C GLN A 324 -8.13 1.38 21.77
N LEU A 325 -7.01 2.01 21.40
CA LEU A 325 -6.04 1.43 20.45
C LEU A 325 -5.56 0.04 20.85
N TRP A 326 -5.30 -0.19 22.14
CA TRP A 326 -4.88 -1.49 22.64
C TRP A 326 -5.94 -2.59 22.45
N ASN A 327 -7.24 -2.26 22.49
CA ASN A 327 -8.30 -3.23 22.26
C ASN A 327 -8.30 -3.73 20.81
N PHE A 328 -8.11 -2.82 19.85
CA PHE A 328 -8.02 -3.17 18.43
C PHE A 328 -6.75 -3.96 18.12
N ARG A 329 -5.63 -3.60 18.75
CA ARG A 329 -4.39 -4.36 18.63
C ARG A 329 -4.53 -5.78 19.18
N GLU A 330 -5.09 -5.94 20.37
CA GLU A 330 -5.32 -7.26 20.98
C GLU A 330 -6.29 -8.11 20.15
N ALA A 331 -7.32 -7.50 19.57
CA ALA A 331 -8.23 -8.17 18.64
C ALA A 331 -7.48 -8.71 17.40
N ASP A 332 -6.57 -7.93 16.81
CA ASP A 332 -5.75 -8.38 15.69
C ASP A 332 -4.74 -9.46 16.09
N LEU A 333 -4.11 -9.36 17.26
CA LEU A 333 -3.22 -10.41 17.78
C LEU A 333 -3.97 -11.74 17.96
N ASN A 334 -5.22 -11.69 18.43
CA ASN A 334 -6.08 -12.86 18.56
C ASN A 334 -6.49 -13.46 17.20
N ARG A 335 -6.56 -12.65 16.14
CA ARG A 335 -6.81 -13.13 14.77
C ARG A 335 -5.56 -13.77 14.18
N LEU A 336 -4.40 -13.13 14.36
CA LEU A 336 -3.11 -13.64 13.92
C LEU A 336 -2.79 -14.99 14.57
N SER A 337 -3.08 -15.16 15.86
CA SER A 337 -2.89 -16.46 16.53
C SER A 337 -3.78 -17.58 15.99
N ARG A 338 -4.87 -17.22 15.28
CA ARG A 338 -5.77 -18.13 14.57
C ARG A 338 -5.48 -18.21 13.06
N ASN A 339 -4.32 -17.70 12.62
CA ASN A 339 -3.94 -17.61 11.20
C ASN A 339 -4.99 -16.86 10.34
N GLN A 340 -5.65 -15.87 10.92
CA GLN A 340 -6.60 -15.00 10.21
C GLN A 340 -5.96 -13.64 9.93
N VAL A 341 -6.35 -13.02 8.82
CA VAL A 341 -5.86 -11.69 8.42
C VAL A 341 -6.33 -10.63 9.42
N PRO A 342 -5.43 -9.72 9.86
CA PRO A 342 -5.82 -8.65 10.78
C PRO A 342 -6.83 -7.70 10.15
N LEU A 343 -7.59 -6.97 10.97
CA LEU A 343 -8.62 -6.04 10.53
C LEU A 343 -8.15 -4.58 10.57
N TYR A 344 -7.25 -4.23 11.49
CA TYR A 344 -6.86 -2.83 11.72
C TYR A 344 -5.39 -2.60 11.37
N GLY A 345 -4.50 -3.52 11.75
CA GLY A 345 -3.09 -3.49 11.39
C GLY A 345 -2.86 -3.52 9.88
N LEU A 346 -1.87 -2.78 9.41
CA LEU A 346 -1.51 -2.72 7.99
C LEU A 346 -0.75 -3.97 7.52
N GLU A 347 0.14 -4.47 8.38
CA GLU A 347 0.97 -5.63 8.09
C GLU A 347 0.12 -6.90 7.88
N GLY A 348 0.41 -7.66 6.83
CA GLY A 348 -0.37 -8.83 6.42
C GLY A 348 -1.59 -8.52 5.54
N ARG A 349 -2.07 -7.27 5.51
CA ARG A 349 -3.14 -6.83 4.59
C ARG A 349 -2.61 -6.20 3.31
N PHE A 350 -1.53 -5.43 3.43
CA PHE A 350 -0.94 -4.68 2.32
C PHE A 350 0.51 -5.10 2.09
N GLN A 351 0.92 -5.08 0.83
CA GLN A 351 2.30 -5.39 0.42
C GLN A 351 3.10 -4.11 0.17
N ARG A 352 4.42 -4.19 0.36
CA ARG A 352 5.39 -3.12 0.06
C ARG A 352 5.04 -1.76 0.70
N ILE A 353 4.58 -1.78 1.95
CA ILE A 353 4.20 -0.58 2.70
C ILE A 353 5.42 0.32 2.88
N ASN A 354 5.34 1.58 2.42
CA ASN A 354 6.43 2.57 2.51
C ASN A 354 7.79 2.13 1.92
N GLN A 355 7.78 1.25 0.91
CA GLN A 355 8.99 0.77 0.24
C GLN A 355 9.31 1.51 -1.08
N HIS A 356 8.65 2.65 -1.36
CA HIS A 356 8.91 3.38 -2.60
C HIS A 356 10.19 4.24 -2.52
N PRO A 357 10.86 4.53 -3.66
CA PRO A 357 12.20 5.14 -3.66
C PRO A 357 12.25 6.54 -3.02
N ASN A 358 11.14 7.27 -3.10
CA ASN A 358 10.99 8.63 -2.55
C ASN A 358 10.16 8.63 -1.27
N ALA A 359 10.11 7.52 -0.52
CA ALA A 359 9.39 7.44 0.74
C ALA A 359 9.95 8.46 1.73
N GLY A 360 9.24 9.57 1.89
CA GLY A 360 9.54 10.57 2.89
C GLY A 360 9.12 10.09 4.27
N SER A 361 9.71 10.70 5.31
CA SER A 361 9.40 10.40 6.71
C SER A 361 7.94 10.64 7.10
N PHE A 362 7.16 11.33 6.25
CA PHE A 362 5.73 11.64 6.43
C PHE A 362 4.80 10.98 5.40
N SER A 363 5.30 9.99 4.67
CA SER A 363 4.52 9.35 3.61
C SER A 363 3.85 8.07 4.11
N PHE A 364 2.61 7.87 3.67
CA PHE A 364 1.97 6.56 3.72
C PHE A 364 1.72 6.07 2.30
N SER A 365 2.21 4.89 1.98
CA SER A 365 2.08 4.29 0.67
C SER A 365 1.95 2.78 0.74
N ILE A 366 1.25 2.22 -0.24
CA ILE A 366 1.08 0.78 -0.40
C ILE A 366 1.51 0.37 -1.81
N GLY A 367 2.09 -0.82 -1.94
CA GLY A 367 2.37 -1.42 -3.23
C GLY A 367 1.09 -1.87 -3.92
N ILE A 368 0.99 -1.56 -5.21
CA ILE A 368 -0.09 -2.10 -6.06
C ILE A 368 0.36 -3.47 -6.54
N THR A 369 -0.44 -4.50 -6.24
CA THR A 369 -0.14 -5.89 -6.63
C THR A 369 -0.56 -6.19 -8.06
N GLU A 370 -1.57 -5.48 -8.56
CA GLU A 370 -2.01 -5.59 -9.96
C GLU A 370 -0.96 -5.01 -10.91
N VAL A 371 -0.81 -5.66 -12.06
CA VAL A 371 0.07 -5.20 -13.14
C VAL A 371 -0.65 -4.13 -13.95
N LEU A 372 -0.26 -2.86 -13.73
CA LEU A 372 -0.82 -1.73 -14.47
C LEU A 372 -0.08 -1.51 -15.79
N ASN A 373 -0.81 -1.43 -16.89
CA ASN A 373 -0.27 -1.07 -18.20
C ASN A 373 -0.24 0.44 -18.38
N THR A 374 0.94 0.99 -18.62
CA THR A 374 1.13 2.42 -18.88
C THR A 374 1.25 2.66 -20.38
N ASN A 375 0.45 3.60 -20.90
CA ASN A 375 0.55 4.03 -22.29
C ASN A 375 1.66 5.08 -22.44
N ILE A 376 2.69 4.70 -23.18
CA ILE A 376 3.76 5.62 -23.59
C ILE A 376 3.77 5.78 -25.10
N VAL A 377 4.06 7.01 -25.54
CA VAL A 377 4.29 7.34 -26.95
C VAL A 377 5.74 7.74 -27.09
N ILE A 378 6.45 7.04 -27.97
CA ILE A 378 7.82 7.35 -28.33
C ILE A 378 7.85 7.89 -29.76
N GLU A 379 8.43 9.08 -29.91
CA GLU A 379 8.79 9.65 -31.21
C GLU A 379 10.29 9.44 -31.45
N LEU A 380 10.63 8.81 -32.56
CA LEU A 380 11.99 8.53 -32.99
C LEU A 380 12.31 9.25 -34.30
N SER A 381 13.50 9.83 -34.38
CA SER A 381 14.08 10.31 -35.63
C SER A 381 14.69 9.13 -36.39
N ALA A 382 13.83 8.22 -36.88
CA ALA A 382 14.20 7.00 -37.61
C ALA A 382 13.26 6.75 -38.79
N ASN A 383 13.71 5.94 -39.76
CA ASN A 383 12.95 5.61 -40.96
C ASN A 383 11.94 4.51 -40.70
N ASP A 384 12.38 3.47 -39.98
CA ASP A 384 11.54 2.37 -39.54
C ASP A 384 11.97 1.83 -38.17
N VAL A 385 11.15 0.93 -37.60
CA VAL A 385 11.44 0.25 -36.33
C VAL A 385 11.02 -1.22 -36.38
N ASP A 386 11.88 -2.07 -35.82
CA ASP A 386 11.64 -3.50 -35.61
C ASP A 386 11.46 -3.81 -34.13
N TYR A 387 10.54 -4.71 -33.82
CA TYR A 387 10.27 -5.18 -32.46
C TYR A 387 10.86 -6.58 -32.26
N VAL A 388 11.85 -6.67 -31.37
CA VAL A 388 12.57 -7.90 -31.08
C VAL A 388 12.26 -8.31 -29.64
N TYR A 389 11.40 -9.31 -29.48
CA TYR A 389 11.09 -9.93 -28.19
C TYR A 389 11.85 -11.25 -28.00
N GLN A 390 12.19 -11.56 -26.76
CA GLN A 390 12.85 -12.81 -26.39
C GLN A 390 11.83 -13.84 -25.95
N ARG A 391 12.10 -15.11 -26.30
CA ARG A 391 11.24 -16.24 -25.96
C ARG A 391 12.09 -17.36 -25.40
N SER A 392 11.82 -17.71 -24.15
CA SER A 392 12.44 -18.85 -23.45
C SER A 392 11.37 -19.81 -22.93
N PRO A 393 11.63 -21.13 -22.93
CA PRO A 393 10.72 -22.09 -22.32
C PRO A 393 10.78 -22.01 -20.78
N GLY A 394 9.61 -22.05 -20.13
CA GLY A 394 9.46 -22.10 -18.69
C GLY A 394 8.76 -23.38 -18.23
N LYS A 395 9.00 -23.79 -16.98
CA LYS A 395 8.36 -24.96 -16.37
C LYS A 395 7.83 -24.63 -14.97
N ILE A 396 6.61 -25.07 -14.68
CA ILE A 396 6.05 -25.07 -13.32
C ILE A 396 6.70 -26.20 -12.54
N MET A 397 7.37 -25.87 -11.44
CA MET A 397 8.07 -26.83 -10.59
C MET A 397 7.15 -27.43 -9.53
N SER A 398 6.33 -26.60 -8.90
CA SER A 398 5.40 -27.03 -7.85
C SER A 398 4.21 -26.08 -7.76
N VAL A 399 3.10 -26.64 -7.29
CA VAL A 399 1.90 -25.90 -6.90
C VAL A 399 1.52 -26.39 -5.51
N SER A 400 1.45 -25.47 -4.55
CA SER A 400 1.09 -25.78 -3.16
C SER A 400 -0.11 -24.93 -2.76
N VAL A 401 -1.19 -25.59 -2.33
CA VAL A 401 -2.38 -24.93 -1.79
C VAL A 401 -2.68 -25.59 -0.44
N PRO A 402 -2.36 -24.94 0.69
CA PRO A 402 -2.69 -25.47 2.00
C PRO A 402 -4.20 -25.46 2.22
N THR A 403 -4.69 -26.34 3.10
CA THR A 403 -6.10 -26.35 3.52
C THR A 403 -6.41 -25.10 4.34
N PHE A 404 -7.55 -24.47 4.07
CA PHE A 404 -8.00 -23.25 4.75
C PHE A 404 -9.49 -23.33 5.10
N GLU A 405 -9.93 -22.49 6.03
CA GLU A 405 -11.32 -22.42 6.46
C GLU A 405 -12.14 -21.54 5.50
N ALA A 406 -13.27 -22.07 5.01
CA ALA A 406 -14.12 -21.37 4.06
C ALA A 406 -14.74 -20.10 4.67
N LEU A 407 -14.76 -19.01 3.90
CA LEU A 407 -15.37 -17.70 4.23
C LEU A 407 -14.74 -16.93 5.41
N THR A 408 -13.93 -17.57 6.26
CA THR A 408 -13.16 -16.90 7.33
C THR A 408 -11.71 -16.64 6.90
N GLN A 409 -11.19 -17.47 6.00
CA GLN A 409 -9.86 -17.38 5.39
C GLN A 409 -9.97 -17.41 3.86
N PHE A 410 -8.87 -17.07 3.19
CA PHE A 410 -8.70 -17.29 1.75
C PHE A 410 -7.56 -18.27 1.51
N GLY A 411 -7.65 -19.05 0.44
CA GLY A 411 -6.58 -19.92 -0.01
C GLY A 411 -5.45 -19.13 -0.67
N LEU A 412 -4.20 -19.43 -0.32
CA LEU A 412 -3.02 -18.94 -1.00
C LEU A 412 -2.41 -20.06 -1.84
N ALA A 413 -2.47 -19.94 -3.16
CA ALA A 413 -1.79 -20.86 -4.07
C ALA A 413 -0.38 -20.38 -4.33
N THR A 414 0.62 -21.10 -3.82
CA THR A 414 2.03 -20.82 -4.06
C THR A 414 2.51 -21.63 -5.27
N ILE A 415 2.95 -20.96 -6.32
CA ILE A 415 3.29 -21.58 -7.61
C ILE A 415 4.74 -21.26 -7.94
N THR A 416 5.61 -22.25 -7.83
CA THR A 416 7.03 -22.07 -8.16
C THR A 416 7.24 -22.37 -9.63
N THR A 417 7.80 -21.41 -10.37
CA THR A 417 8.11 -21.50 -11.80
C THR A 417 9.60 -21.31 -12.04
N LYS A 418 10.13 -21.90 -13.12
CA LYS A 418 11.53 -21.80 -13.52
C LYS A 418 11.67 -21.52 -15.00
N ASN A 419 12.54 -20.57 -15.36
CA ASN A 419 12.99 -20.39 -16.74
C ASN A 419 14.05 -21.46 -17.08
N THR A 420 13.79 -22.25 -18.13
CA THR A 420 14.68 -23.32 -18.61
C THR A 420 15.46 -22.94 -19.88
N GLY A 421 15.25 -21.73 -20.39
CA GLY A 421 15.97 -21.19 -21.54
C GLY A 421 17.26 -20.46 -21.17
N GLU A 422 17.90 -19.91 -22.20
CA GLU A 422 19.19 -19.22 -22.13
C GLU A 422 19.06 -17.69 -22.13
N VAL A 423 17.88 -17.14 -22.42
CA VAL A 423 17.59 -15.70 -22.43
C VAL A 423 16.48 -15.32 -21.45
N GLU A 424 16.49 -14.07 -21.01
CA GLU A 424 15.42 -13.48 -20.18
C GLU A 424 14.16 -13.34 -21.03
N ALA A 425 13.00 -13.73 -20.49
CA ALA A 425 11.75 -13.71 -21.24
C ALA A 425 10.56 -13.37 -20.33
N SER A 426 9.48 -12.89 -20.94
CA SER A 426 8.19 -12.67 -20.30
C SER A 426 7.37 -13.94 -20.28
N TYR A 427 6.61 -14.12 -19.20
CA TYR A 427 5.72 -15.25 -18.97
C TYR A 427 4.37 -14.75 -18.45
N SER A 428 3.34 -15.51 -18.78
CA SER A 428 1.99 -15.35 -18.27
C SER A 428 1.60 -16.61 -17.51
N LEU A 429 0.96 -16.43 -16.36
CA LEU A 429 0.46 -17.50 -15.52
C LEU A 429 -1.04 -17.31 -15.30
N THR A 430 -1.83 -18.27 -15.78
CA THR A 430 -3.28 -18.33 -15.55
C THR A 430 -3.62 -19.49 -14.62
N PHE A 431 -4.53 -19.27 -13.68
CA PHE A 431 -4.95 -20.28 -12.71
C PHE A 431 -6.46 -20.52 -12.83
N ASN A 432 -6.84 -21.68 -13.38
CA ASN A 432 -8.24 -22.02 -13.64
C ASN A 432 -8.76 -22.97 -12.56
N CYS A 433 -9.90 -22.62 -11.97
CA CYS A 433 -10.51 -23.31 -10.83
C CYS A 433 -11.91 -23.87 -11.17
N SER A 434 -12.47 -24.65 -10.24
CA SER A 434 -13.87 -25.10 -10.31
C SER A 434 -14.86 -23.93 -10.12
N LYS A 435 -16.13 -24.15 -10.49
CA LYS A 435 -17.18 -23.11 -10.58
C LYS A 435 -17.46 -22.31 -9.28
N GLU A 436 -17.06 -22.81 -8.13
CA GLU A 436 -17.34 -22.19 -6.82
C GLU A 436 -16.21 -21.27 -6.35
N ILE A 437 -15.10 -21.21 -7.08
CA ILE A 437 -13.96 -20.35 -6.78
C ILE A 437 -14.00 -19.13 -7.69
N THR A 438 -13.85 -17.94 -7.10
CA THR A 438 -13.76 -16.68 -7.84
C THR A 438 -12.63 -16.73 -8.85
N LEU A 439 -12.88 -16.16 -10.04
CA LEU A 439 -11.88 -16.05 -11.10
C LEU A 439 -10.63 -15.32 -10.58
N MET A 440 -9.46 -15.86 -10.90
CA MET A 440 -8.17 -15.28 -10.56
C MET A 440 -7.62 -14.52 -11.76
N GLU A 441 -7.00 -13.37 -11.49
CA GLU A 441 -6.34 -12.57 -12.52
C GLU A 441 -5.07 -13.28 -13.03
N GLU A 442 -4.80 -13.11 -14.33
CA GLU A 442 -3.56 -13.53 -14.96
C GLU A 442 -2.37 -12.78 -14.34
N GLN A 443 -1.32 -13.53 -13.97
CA GLN A 443 -0.10 -12.96 -13.40
C GLN A 443 1.00 -12.88 -14.46
N PHE A 444 1.71 -11.76 -14.51
CA PHE A 444 2.83 -11.54 -15.43
C PHE A 444 4.16 -11.65 -14.69
N LEU A 445 5.09 -12.39 -15.26
CA LEU A 445 6.40 -12.67 -14.68
C LEU A 445 7.48 -12.44 -15.72
N ILE A 446 8.62 -11.90 -15.31
CA ILE A 446 9.84 -11.83 -16.12
C ILE A 446 10.91 -12.60 -15.37
N MET A 447 11.47 -13.63 -16.01
CA MET A 447 12.43 -14.52 -15.39
C MET A 447 13.72 -14.56 -16.21
N LYS A 448 14.86 -14.36 -15.54
CA LYS A 448 16.19 -14.56 -16.11
C LYS A 448 16.47 -16.05 -16.39
N PRO A 449 17.48 -16.37 -17.21
CA PRO A 449 17.88 -17.76 -17.45
C PRO A 449 18.18 -18.48 -16.14
N ASN A 450 17.60 -19.66 -15.96
CA ASN A 450 17.70 -20.48 -14.75
C ASN A 450 17.14 -19.86 -13.45
N GLU A 451 16.48 -18.70 -13.50
CA GLU A 451 15.84 -18.10 -12.33
C GLU A 451 14.58 -18.87 -11.93
N ILE A 452 14.33 -18.91 -10.62
CA ILE A 452 13.16 -19.52 -10.00
C ILE A 452 12.37 -18.42 -9.30
N THR A 453 11.09 -18.31 -9.63
CA THR A 453 10.16 -17.32 -9.05
C THR A 453 8.97 -18.05 -8.43
N THR A 454 8.49 -17.58 -7.28
CA THR A 454 7.44 -18.23 -6.46
C THR A 454 6.26 -17.31 -6.21
#